data_AF-A0A0C9X4D9-F1
#
_entry.id   AF-A0A0C9X4D9-F1
#
_cell.length_a   1.000
_cell.length_b   1.000
_cell.length_c   1.000
_cell.angle_alpha   90.00
_cell.angle_beta   90.00
_cell.angle_gamma   90.00
#
_symmetry.space_group_name_H-M   'P 1'
#
loop_
_entity.id
_entity.type
_entity.pdbx_description
1 polymer ?
#
loop_
_entity_poly.entity_id
_entity_poly.type
_entity_poly.pdbx_seq_one_letter_code
_entity_poly.pdbx_strand_id
1 'polypeptide(L)'
;MDFLPLDDTGLVPQVDFRTIGNDLWVGLNSSCDAIPSEAPDYFDHQNNQRVANDFRAKGPTGLYLEMEWALDADWYNPDAGWRPFMPVPTGGANEWYYQLHQNTLPDPESAPPHLTIFPRLLSVMECDLQVLQSCVVAVAESSIFPAKAARPGLYDFTQLKGPFDSIQSLESFGANVKRQALDYLGFLAWWTLSTSGWDLYIPQEAVDCILDFGLEDHPKRGVLIDLERDWRQISIPHLLRHHIPLFYRWTESLQGTQRFLSLSPTILRAFDERRRATPDGRVSASDMPEFASEFETMKDYNEFFQRRVFHNKPSPDLEFRKDWDYAVVDFQGHL
;
A
#
# COMPACT_ATOMS: atom_id res chain seq x y z
N MET A 1 23.47 2.48 9.54
CA MET A 1 23.00 1.72 10.72
C MET A 1 22.20 0.57 10.15
N ASP A 2 22.77 -0.63 10.13
CA ASP A 2 22.42 -1.62 9.10
C ASP A 2 21.21 -2.50 9.45
N PHE A 3 20.55 -2.21 10.57
CA PHE A 3 19.57 -3.11 11.20
C PHE A 3 18.17 -2.49 11.32
N LEU A 4 18.06 -1.16 11.23
CA LEU A 4 16.77 -0.49 11.19
C LEU A 4 16.33 -0.33 9.73
N PRO A 5 15.02 -0.39 9.44
CA PRO A 5 14.53 -0.10 8.11
C PRO A 5 14.87 1.35 7.73
N LEU A 6 15.35 1.54 6.50
CA LEU A 6 15.76 2.84 5.98
C LEU A 6 14.85 3.26 4.81
N ASP A 7 14.70 4.57 4.63
CA ASP A 7 14.12 5.20 3.45
C ASP A 7 15.12 5.24 2.26
N ASP A 8 14.72 5.88 1.16
CA ASP A 8 15.56 6.11 -0.02
C ASP A 8 16.81 6.95 0.26
N THR A 9 16.79 7.81 1.27
CA THR A 9 17.95 8.62 1.68
C THR A 9 18.93 7.86 2.56
N GLY A 10 18.60 6.61 2.92
CA GLY A 10 19.39 5.80 3.84
C GLY A 10 19.25 6.24 5.30
N LEU A 11 18.19 6.99 5.63
CA LEU A 11 17.83 7.41 6.97
C LEU A 11 16.68 6.56 7.50
N VAL A 12 16.53 6.49 8.82
CA VAL A 12 15.33 5.86 9.40
C VAL A 12 14.14 6.78 9.12
N PRO A 13 13.01 6.21 8.65
CA PRO A 13 11.84 6.99 8.26
C PRO A 13 11.29 7.82 9.42
N GLN A 14 10.44 8.80 9.12
CA GLN A 14 9.63 9.44 10.15
C GLN A 14 8.84 8.37 10.91
N VAL A 15 8.88 8.42 12.24
CA VAL A 15 8.13 7.52 13.11
C VAL A 15 7.15 8.33 13.95
N ASP A 16 5.93 7.82 14.10
CA ASP A 16 4.93 8.35 15.02
C ASP A 16 4.27 7.22 15.83
N PHE A 17 3.73 7.57 16.99
CA PHE A 17 3.14 6.62 17.94
C PHE A 17 1.80 7.14 18.45
N ARG A 18 0.79 6.28 18.43
CA ARG A 18 -0.52 6.62 18.98
C ARG A 18 -1.14 5.41 19.67
N THR A 19 -1.78 5.63 20.81
CA THR A 19 -2.61 4.60 21.43
C THR A 19 -4.04 4.78 20.92
N ILE A 20 -4.60 3.73 20.30
CA ILE A 20 -5.99 3.68 19.85
C ILE A 20 -6.68 2.54 20.60
N GLY A 21 -7.66 2.87 21.44
CA GLY A 21 -8.19 1.91 22.41
C GLY A 21 -7.13 1.48 23.42
N ASN A 22 -6.86 0.18 23.50
CA ASN A 22 -5.81 -0.40 24.36
C ASN A 22 -4.51 -0.71 23.61
N ASP A 23 -4.47 -0.45 22.30
CA ASP A 23 -3.41 -0.90 21.42
C ASP A 23 -2.45 0.24 21.07
N LEU A 24 -1.15 -0.04 21.13
CA LEU A 24 -0.12 0.87 20.64
C LEU A 24 0.02 0.70 19.12
N TRP A 25 -0.16 1.78 18.38
CA TRP A 25 0.07 1.86 16.95
C TRP A 25 1.37 2.59 16.66
N VAL A 26 2.06 2.11 15.63
CA VAL A 26 3.28 2.71 15.08
C VAL A 26 2.99 3.10 13.64
N GLY A 27 3.31 4.34 13.30
CA GLY A 27 3.30 4.86 11.93
C GLY A 27 4.73 5.11 11.47
N LEU A 28 5.07 4.59 10.30
CA LEU A 28 6.32 4.86 9.59
C LEU A 28 5.99 5.64 8.30
N ASN A 29 6.80 6.64 7.96
CA ASN A 29 6.57 7.58 6.85
C ASN A 29 5.25 8.39 6.94
N SER A 30 4.55 8.35 8.08
CA SER A 30 3.33 9.14 8.28
C SER A 30 3.00 9.27 9.77
N SER A 31 2.20 10.28 10.10
CA SER A 31 1.52 10.40 11.40
C SER A 31 0.49 9.28 11.58
N CYS A 32 0.36 8.77 12.81
CA CYS A 32 -0.69 7.85 13.22
C CYS A 32 -2.09 8.51 13.23
N ASP A 33 -2.19 9.82 13.00
CA ASP A 33 -3.46 10.50 12.77
C ASP A 33 -4.10 10.10 11.44
N ALA A 34 -3.30 9.59 10.49
CA ALA A 34 -3.79 9.06 9.21
C ALA A 34 -4.39 7.64 9.31
N ILE A 35 -4.33 7.00 10.49
CA ILE A 35 -4.97 5.70 10.72
C ILE A 35 -6.50 5.94 10.82
N PRO A 36 -7.31 5.27 9.99
CA PRO A 36 -8.77 5.37 10.09
C PRO A 36 -9.27 5.00 11.48
N SER A 37 -10.23 5.74 12.03
CA SER A 37 -10.77 5.50 13.37
C SER A 37 -11.31 4.09 13.58
N GLU A 38 -11.85 3.51 12.52
CA GLU A 38 -12.49 2.20 12.46
C GLU A 38 -11.49 1.09 12.12
N ALA A 39 -10.21 1.40 11.87
CA ALA A 39 -9.17 0.43 11.54
C ALA A 39 -9.11 -0.79 12.49
N PRO A 40 -9.28 -0.62 13.83
CA PRO A 40 -9.31 -1.75 14.77
C PRO A 40 -10.53 -2.66 14.59
N ASP A 41 -11.68 -2.12 14.15
CA ASP A 41 -12.95 -2.86 14.05
C ASP A 41 -13.01 -3.74 12.78
N TYR A 42 -12.13 -3.49 11.80
CA TYR A 42 -12.07 -4.25 10.55
C TYR A 42 -11.35 -5.59 10.68
N PHE A 43 -10.78 -5.90 11.84
CA PHE A 43 -10.02 -7.12 12.02
C PHE A 43 -10.51 -7.96 13.21
N ASP A 44 -11.01 -9.15 12.91
CA ASP A 44 -11.31 -10.15 13.92
C ASP A 44 -10.00 -10.79 14.37
N HIS A 45 -9.47 -10.24 15.46
CA HIS A 45 -8.25 -10.73 16.10
C HIS A 45 -8.37 -12.15 16.65
N GLN A 46 -9.57 -12.66 16.92
CA GLN A 46 -9.74 -14.04 17.41
C GLN A 46 -9.60 -15.05 16.28
N ASN A 47 -10.13 -14.70 15.10
CA ASN A 47 -10.10 -15.58 13.93
C ASN A 47 -8.97 -15.25 12.94
N ASN A 48 -8.17 -14.22 13.23
CA ASN A 48 -7.13 -13.68 12.35
C ASN A 48 -7.68 -13.38 10.94
N GLN A 49 -8.90 -12.85 10.88
CA GLN A 49 -9.64 -12.62 9.64
C GLN A 49 -10.16 -11.19 9.58
N ARG A 50 -10.26 -10.65 8.36
CA ARG A 50 -10.96 -9.38 8.17
C ARG A 50 -12.44 -9.55 8.45
N VAL A 51 -13.01 -8.64 9.23
CA VAL A 51 -14.45 -8.54 9.37
C VAL A 51 -15.02 -8.14 8.00
N ALA A 52 -16.11 -8.80 7.58
CA ALA A 52 -16.65 -8.69 6.22
C ALA A 52 -16.87 -7.23 5.77
N ASN A 53 -16.84 -7.03 4.45
CA ASN A 53 -16.98 -5.72 3.78
C ASN A 53 -18.24 -4.92 4.15
N ASP A 54 -19.21 -5.49 4.88
CA ASP A 54 -20.48 -4.85 5.21
C ASP A 54 -20.32 -3.59 6.09
N PHE A 55 -19.25 -3.50 6.89
CA PHE A 55 -18.90 -2.29 7.65
C PHE A 55 -18.38 -1.15 6.76
N ARG A 56 -18.04 -1.43 5.50
CA ARG A 56 -17.54 -0.43 4.53
C ARG A 56 -18.65 0.40 3.90
N ALA A 57 -19.90 0.16 4.30
CA ALA A 57 -21.06 0.84 3.72
C ALA A 57 -21.53 2.02 4.57
N LYS A 58 -21.37 2.06 5.90
CA LYS A 58 -22.03 3.10 6.75
C LYS A 58 -21.22 3.47 7.97
N GLY A 59 -21.17 4.76 8.28
CA GLY A 59 -20.50 5.27 9.48
C GLY A 59 -21.32 5.31 10.75
N PRO A 60 -20.74 5.87 11.83
CA PRO A 60 -21.36 5.92 13.15
C PRO A 60 -22.62 6.80 13.21
N THR A 61 -22.89 7.62 12.18
CA THR A 61 -24.11 8.42 12.03
C THR A 61 -25.19 7.77 11.16
N GLY A 62 -24.95 6.56 10.63
CA GLY A 62 -25.85 5.89 9.67
C GLY A 62 -25.83 6.45 8.25
N LEU A 63 -25.01 7.48 7.99
CA LEU A 63 -24.66 7.93 6.64
C LEU A 63 -23.78 6.87 5.97
N TYR A 64 -23.91 6.73 4.64
CA TYR A 64 -22.92 5.96 3.90
C TYR A 64 -21.59 6.69 4.04
N LEU A 65 -20.69 6.15 4.86
CA LEU A 65 -19.34 6.65 4.86
C LEU A 65 -18.68 6.03 3.65
N GLU A 66 -18.28 6.91 2.74
CA GLU A 66 -17.20 6.61 1.82
C GLU A 66 -15.97 6.30 2.67
N MET A 67 -15.82 5.05 3.10
CA MET A 67 -14.49 4.47 3.15
C MET A 67 -14.02 4.41 1.71
N GLU A 68 -13.41 5.50 1.29
CA GLU A 68 -12.63 5.49 0.07
C GLU A 68 -11.37 4.70 0.39
N TRP A 69 -11.45 3.36 0.33
CA TRP A 69 -10.26 2.51 0.44
C TRP A 69 -9.21 2.89 -0.60
N ALA A 70 -9.52 3.71 -1.60
CA ALA A 70 -8.56 4.25 -2.52
C ALA A 70 -7.76 5.45 -1.97
N LEU A 71 -8.24 6.13 -0.92
CA LEU A 71 -7.61 7.34 -0.34
C LEU A 71 -7.10 7.13 1.09
N ASP A 72 -7.76 6.30 1.88
CA ASP A 72 -7.33 5.99 3.24
C ASP A 72 -6.48 4.71 3.30
N ALA A 73 -5.57 4.63 4.26
CA ALA A 73 -4.80 3.42 4.50
C ALA A 73 -5.73 2.25 4.83
N ASP A 74 -5.59 1.13 4.12
CA ASP A 74 -6.33 -0.11 4.37
C ASP A 74 -5.37 -1.23 4.78
N TRP A 75 -5.91 -2.27 5.39
CA TRP A 75 -5.18 -3.49 5.68
C TRP A 75 -4.53 -4.06 4.41
N TYR A 76 -3.37 -4.69 4.56
CA TYR A 76 -2.65 -5.34 3.48
C TYR A 76 -3.44 -6.50 2.88
N ASN A 77 -3.65 -6.49 1.56
CA ASN A 77 -4.32 -7.55 0.82
C ASN A 77 -3.32 -8.16 -0.17
N PRO A 78 -2.95 -9.44 -0.04
CA PRO A 78 -2.01 -10.08 -0.95
C PRO A 78 -2.51 -10.17 -2.40
N ASP A 79 -3.83 -10.25 -2.59
CA ASP A 79 -4.44 -10.27 -3.94
C ASP A 79 -4.46 -8.87 -4.60
N ALA A 80 -4.10 -7.83 -3.84
CA ALA A 80 -4.04 -6.45 -4.29
C ALA A 80 -2.82 -5.72 -3.70
N GLY A 81 -1.65 -6.34 -3.82
CA GLY A 81 -0.40 -5.84 -3.22
C GLY A 81 0.05 -4.46 -3.70
N TRP A 82 -0.54 -3.95 -4.79
CA TRP A 82 -0.27 -2.62 -5.33
C TRP A 82 -1.05 -1.48 -4.65
N ARG A 83 -2.13 -1.77 -3.90
CA ARG A 83 -2.98 -0.72 -3.29
C ARG A 83 -2.25 0.23 -2.34
N PRO A 84 -1.19 -0.16 -1.61
CA PRO A 84 -0.40 0.79 -0.84
C PRO A 84 0.21 1.93 -1.69
N PHE A 85 0.45 1.68 -2.97
CA PHE A 85 1.03 2.60 -3.95
C PHE A 85 0.00 3.48 -4.65
N MET A 86 -1.28 3.42 -4.26
CA MET A 86 -2.30 4.31 -4.81
C MET A 86 -1.93 5.77 -4.56
N PRO A 87 -1.92 6.62 -5.60
CA PRO A 87 -1.62 8.03 -5.42
C PRO A 87 -2.79 8.74 -4.73
N VAL A 88 -2.46 9.53 -3.72
CA VAL A 88 -3.37 10.39 -2.95
C VAL A 88 -3.31 11.81 -3.56
N PRO A 89 -4.42 12.55 -3.60
CA PRO A 89 -4.43 13.90 -4.17
C PRO A 89 -3.50 14.83 -3.38
N THR A 90 -2.69 15.60 -4.11
CA THR A 90 -1.97 16.74 -3.58
C THR A 90 -2.85 18.00 -3.64
N GLY A 91 -2.47 19.05 -2.92
CA GLY A 91 -3.21 20.31 -2.93
C GLY A 91 -3.32 20.87 -4.34
N GLY A 92 -4.52 20.89 -4.91
CA GLY A 92 -4.79 21.37 -6.27
C GLY A 92 -5.04 20.28 -7.33
N ALA A 93 -5.09 19.01 -6.95
CA ALA A 93 -5.50 17.90 -7.83
C ALA A 93 -6.90 18.17 -8.42
N ASN A 94 -7.00 18.16 -9.75
CA ASN A 94 -8.22 18.50 -10.52
C ASN A 94 -8.83 17.32 -11.27
N GLU A 95 -8.26 16.13 -11.09
CA GLU A 95 -8.69 14.92 -11.74
C GLU A 95 -10.04 14.48 -11.18
N TRP A 96 -10.92 14.01 -12.07
CA TRP A 96 -12.29 13.67 -11.68
C TRP A 96 -12.32 12.57 -10.61
N TYR A 97 -11.37 11.64 -10.62
CA TYR A 97 -11.27 10.56 -9.63
C TYR A 97 -10.81 11.05 -8.25
N TYR A 98 -10.35 12.29 -8.09
CA TYR A 98 -10.13 12.92 -6.78
C TYR A 98 -11.27 13.86 -6.37
N GLN A 99 -11.94 14.46 -7.35
CA GLN A 99 -12.97 15.47 -7.12
C GLN A 99 -14.40 14.98 -7.33
N LEU A 100 -14.61 13.66 -7.46
CA LEU A 100 -15.89 13.15 -7.93
C LEU A 100 -17.07 13.62 -7.07
N HIS A 101 -16.92 13.66 -5.75
CA HIS A 101 -17.92 14.18 -4.79
C HIS A 101 -18.32 15.65 -5.03
N GLN A 102 -17.43 16.46 -5.62
CA GLN A 102 -17.69 17.86 -5.97
C GLN A 102 -18.32 18.00 -7.36
N ASN A 103 -18.16 16.98 -8.21
CA ASN A 103 -18.49 17.00 -9.64
C ASN A 103 -19.54 15.94 -10.08
N THR A 104 -20.04 15.07 -9.18
CA THR A 104 -21.25 14.26 -9.35
C THR A 104 -22.50 15.12 -9.18
N LEU A 105 -22.54 16.24 -9.89
CA LEU A 105 -23.80 16.91 -10.10
C LEU A 105 -24.59 16.02 -11.08
N PRO A 106 -25.79 15.53 -10.69
CA PRO A 106 -26.67 14.91 -11.67
C PRO A 106 -26.85 15.89 -12.82
N ASP A 107 -26.93 15.36 -14.04
CA ASP A 107 -27.21 16.18 -15.21
C ASP A 107 -28.39 17.11 -14.87
N PRO A 108 -28.24 18.45 -14.98
CA PRO A 108 -29.31 19.38 -14.61
C PRO A 108 -30.60 19.16 -15.41
N GLU A 109 -30.51 18.46 -16.54
CA GLU A 109 -31.67 18.06 -17.36
C GLU A 109 -32.24 16.68 -16.97
N SER A 110 -31.56 15.92 -16.10
CA SER A 110 -32.06 14.65 -15.60
C SER A 110 -33.13 14.85 -14.53
N ALA A 111 -34.20 14.07 -14.63
CA ALA A 111 -35.29 14.05 -13.66
C ALA A 111 -35.45 12.63 -13.12
N PRO A 112 -35.73 12.46 -11.81
CA PRO A 112 -36.12 11.17 -11.27
C PRO A 112 -37.28 10.57 -12.09
N PRO A 113 -37.25 9.27 -12.44
CA PRO A 113 -36.35 8.25 -11.91
C PRO A 113 -35.10 7.96 -12.77
N HIS A 114 -34.77 8.78 -13.77
CA HIS A 114 -33.66 8.50 -14.70
C HIS A 114 -32.54 9.52 -14.51
N LEU A 115 -31.74 9.32 -13.46
CA LEU A 115 -30.57 10.17 -13.22
C LEU A 115 -29.44 9.76 -14.16
N THR A 116 -28.73 10.74 -14.71
CA THR A 116 -27.60 10.52 -15.61
C THR A 116 -26.39 11.35 -15.17
N ILE A 117 -25.21 10.89 -15.54
CA ILE A 117 -23.97 11.66 -15.41
C ILE A 117 -23.89 12.64 -16.56
N PHE A 118 -23.40 13.85 -16.28
CA PHE A 118 -23.19 14.85 -17.31
C PHE A 118 -22.34 14.29 -18.48
N PRO A 119 -22.83 14.33 -19.74
CA PRO A 119 -22.20 13.62 -20.85
C PRO A 119 -20.72 13.95 -21.08
N ARG A 120 -20.31 15.20 -20.81
CA ARG A 120 -18.91 15.61 -20.91
C ARG A 120 -18.02 14.90 -19.88
N LEU A 121 -18.49 14.79 -18.63
CA LEU A 121 -17.75 14.09 -17.58
C LEU A 121 -17.63 12.60 -17.90
N LEU A 122 -18.71 12.00 -18.41
CA LEU A 122 -18.73 10.61 -18.83
C LEU A 122 -17.69 10.32 -19.92
N SER A 123 -17.60 11.20 -20.93
CA SER A 123 -16.60 11.06 -22.00
C SER A 123 -15.17 11.17 -21.49
N VAL A 124 -14.91 12.01 -20.48
CA VAL A 124 -13.59 12.11 -19.84
C VAL A 124 -13.28 10.84 -19.06
N MET A 125 -14.23 10.35 -18.24
CA MET A 125 -14.08 9.10 -17.50
C MET A 125 -13.80 7.90 -18.42
N GLU A 126 -14.56 7.77 -19.52
CA GLU A 126 -14.37 6.68 -20.49
C GLU A 126 -12.98 6.75 -21.13
N CYS A 127 -12.54 7.95 -21.54
CA CYS A 127 -11.22 8.17 -22.12
C CYS A 127 -10.10 7.81 -21.13
N ASP A 128 -10.14 8.35 -19.91
CA ASP A 128 -9.10 8.12 -18.91
C ASP A 128 -9.02 6.65 -18.50
N LEU A 129 -10.17 5.99 -18.30
CA LEU A 129 -10.22 4.55 -17.99
C LEU A 129 -9.67 3.69 -19.12
N GLN A 130 -9.94 4.03 -20.39
CA GLN A 130 -9.37 3.30 -21.53
C GLN A 130 -7.85 3.43 -21.58
N VAL A 131 -7.33 4.64 -21.35
CA VAL A 131 -5.89 4.90 -21.31
C VAL A 131 -5.23 4.13 -20.17
N LEU A 132 -5.76 4.23 -18.95
CA LEU A 132 -5.26 3.51 -17.78
C LEU A 132 -5.31 1.99 -17.97
N GLN A 133 -6.43 1.46 -18.46
CA GLN A 133 -6.57 0.02 -18.70
C GLN A 133 -5.58 -0.46 -19.76
N SER A 134 -5.35 0.32 -20.82
CA SER A 134 -4.37 -0.04 -21.86
C SER A 134 -2.95 -0.12 -21.31
N CYS A 135 -2.56 0.79 -20.41
CA CYS A 135 -1.27 0.73 -19.72
C CYS A 135 -1.16 -0.51 -18.82
N VAL A 136 -2.21 -0.84 -18.06
CA VAL A 136 -2.24 -2.03 -17.20
C VAL A 136 -2.13 -3.31 -18.03
N VAL A 137 -2.82 -3.38 -19.17
CA VAL A 137 -2.73 -4.51 -20.11
C VAL A 137 -1.32 -4.61 -20.68
N ALA A 138 -0.72 -3.52 -21.13
CA ALA A 138 0.64 -3.51 -21.65
C ALA A 138 1.66 -4.04 -20.63
N VAL A 139 1.55 -3.63 -19.37
CA VAL A 139 2.38 -4.18 -18.27
C VAL A 139 2.12 -5.67 -18.08
N ALA A 140 0.86 -6.09 -18.03
CA ALA A 140 0.51 -7.48 -17.75
C ALA A 140 0.82 -8.44 -18.92
N GLU A 141 0.94 -7.94 -20.14
CA GLU A 141 1.38 -8.68 -21.33
C GLU A 141 2.91 -8.65 -21.51
N SER A 142 3.63 -7.88 -20.71
CA SER A 142 5.09 -7.82 -20.73
C SER A 142 5.72 -9.17 -20.41
N SER A 143 6.84 -9.49 -21.08
CA SER A 143 7.54 -10.76 -20.87
C SER A 143 8.14 -10.93 -19.47
N ILE A 144 8.33 -9.82 -18.74
CA ILE A 144 8.88 -9.84 -17.37
C ILE A 144 7.77 -9.84 -16.30
N PHE A 145 6.50 -9.65 -16.69
CA PHE A 145 5.40 -9.72 -15.74
C PHE A 145 5.09 -11.19 -15.41
N PRO A 146 5.07 -11.60 -14.12
CA PRO A 146 4.84 -13.00 -13.79
C PRO A 146 3.44 -13.44 -14.21
N ALA A 147 3.33 -14.55 -14.95
CA ALA A 147 2.06 -15.03 -15.52
C ALA A 147 0.95 -15.32 -14.48
N LYS A 148 1.31 -15.51 -13.21
CA LYS A 148 0.38 -15.76 -12.08
C LYS A 148 0.27 -14.58 -11.12
N ALA A 149 0.94 -13.46 -11.38
CA ALA A 149 0.81 -12.28 -10.55
C ALA A 149 -0.62 -11.72 -10.64
N ALA A 150 -1.14 -11.27 -9.50
CA ALA A 150 -2.40 -10.57 -9.46
C ALA A 150 -2.28 -9.21 -10.18
N ARG A 151 -3.40 -8.75 -10.75
CA ARG A 151 -3.52 -7.45 -11.41
C ARG A 151 -4.94 -6.91 -11.21
N PRO A 152 -5.16 -5.59 -11.34
CA PRO A 152 -6.49 -5.02 -11.33
C PRO A 152 -7.40 -5.68 -12.36
N GLY A 153 -8.70 -5.79 -12.02
CA GLY A 153 -9.71 -6.25 -12.97
C GLY A 153 -9.89 -5.28 -14.15
N LEU A 154 -10.30 -5.80 -15.31
CA LEU A 154 -10.69 -4.97 -16.44
C LEU A 154 -12.04 -4.31 -16.16
N TYR A 155 -12.18 -3.06 -16.57
CA TYR A 155 -13.39 -2.31 -16.34
C TYR A 155 -14.45 -2.65 -17.40
N ASP A 156 -15.69 -2.84 -16.95
CA ASP A 156 -16.82 -3.05 -17.84
C ASP A 156 -17.42 -1.71 -18.27
N PHE A 157 -17.00 -1.23 -19.44
CA PHE A 157 -17.47 0.04 -20.02
C PHE A 157 -18.97 0.08 -20.34
N THR A 158 -19.67 -1.06 -20.33
CA THR A 158 -21.14 -1.05 -20.47
C THR A 158 -21.82 -0.40 -19.28
N GLN A 159 -21.18 -0.41 -18.11
CA GLN A 159 -21.70 0.21 -16.89
C GLN A 159 -21.77 1.74 -17.01
N LEU A 160 -20.93 2.37 -17.85
CA LEU A 160 -20.95 3.83 -18.08
C LEU A 160 -22.21 4.32 -18.82
N LYS A 161 -22.97 3.43 -19.48
CA LYS A 161 -23.97 3.82 -20.48
C LYS A 161 -25.43 3.73 -19.97
N GLY A 162 -25.64 3.48 -18.68
CA GLY A 162 -26.97 3.27 -18.10
C GLY A 162 -27.52 4.49 -17.33
N PRO A 163 -28.85 4.71 -17.34
CA PRO A 163 -29.50 5.60 -16.37
C PRO A 163 -29.51 4.96 -14.97
N PHE A 164 -29.59 5.80 -13.93
CA PHE A 164 -29.62 5.38 -12.53
C PHE A 164 -31.00 5.65 -11.92
N ASP A 165 -31.55 4.63 -11.25
CA ASP A 165 -32.89 4.68 -10.63
C ASP A 165 -32.94 5.54 -9.36
N SER A 166 -31.77 5.88 -8.78
CA SER A 166 -31.64 6.64 -7.55
C SER A 166 -30.29 7.38 -7.45
N ILE A 167 -30.23 8.42 -6.60
CA ILE A 167 -28.99 9.13 -6.28
C ILE A 167 -27.97 8.15 -5.67
N GLN A 168 -28.42 7.26 -4.79
CA GLN A 168 -27.57 6.26 -4.17
C GLN A 168 -26.91 5.32 -5.20
N SER A 169 -27.64 4.89 -6.23
CA SER A 169 -27.07 4.08 -7.31
C SER A 169 -26.07 4.86 -8.17
N LEU A 170 -26.32 6.15 -8.40
CA LEU A 170 -25.41 7.04 -9.10
C LEU A 170 -24.10 7.26 -8.32
N GLU A 171 -24.21 7.51 -7.01
CA GLU A 171 -23.04 7.65 -6.11
C GLU A 171 -22.24 6.35 -6.02
N SER A 172 -22.93 5.21 -5.85
CA SER A 172 -22.28 3.89 -5.81
C SER A 172 -21.51 3.60 -7.10
N PHE A 173 -22.11 3.95 -8.24
CA PHE A 173 -21.45 3.85 -9.53
C PHE A 173 -20.23 4.76 -9.64
N GLY A 174 -20.37 6.05 -9.28
CA GLY A 174 -19.27 7.00 -9.30
C GLY A 174 -18.10 6.53 -8.44
N ALA A 175 -18.37 6.06 -7.23
CA ALA A 175 -17.37 5.49 -6.34
C ALA A 175 -16.65 4.28 -6.98
N ASN A 176 -17.37 3.39 -7.66
CA ASN A 176 -16.76 2.24 -8.34
C ASN A 176 -15.84 2.65 -9.50
N VAL A 177 -16.26 3.61 -10.32
CA VAL A 177 -15.47 4.15 -11.43
C VAL A 177 -14.20 4.80 -10.91
N LYS A 178 -14.32 5.65 -9.89
CA LYS A 178 -13.19 6.29 -9.20
C LYS A 178 -12.21 5.26 -8.66
N ARG A 179 -12.71 4.28 -7.92
CA ARG A 179 -11.90 3.19 -7.35
C ARG A 179 -11.15 2.43 -8.42
N GLN A 180 -11.78 2.15 -9.56
CA GLN A 180 -11.12 1.44 -10.64
C GLN A 180 -9.96 2.24 -11.23
N ALA A 181 -10.15 3.55 -11.47
CA ALA A 181 -9.08 4.41 -11.94
C ALA A 181 -7.90 4.45 -10.95
N LEU A 182 -8.20 4.59 -9.66
CA LEU A 182 -7.17 4.59 -8.60
C LEU A 182 -6.49 3.21 -8.44
N ASP A 183 -7.20 2.09 -8.64
CA ASP A 183 -6.63 0.74 -8.65
C ASP A 183 -5.64 0.55 -9.81
N TYR A 184 -5.95 1.10 -11.00
CA TYR A 184 -5.02 1.12 -12.13
C TYR A 184 -3.79 1.99 -11.83
N LEU A 185 -3.98 3.22 -11.35
CA LEU A 185 -2.86 4.10 -11.00
C LEU A 185 -1.96 3.49 -9.92
N GLY A 186 -2.55 2.87 -8.89
CA GLY A 186 -1.81 2.17 -7.85
C GLY A 186 -0.99 0.99 -8.39
N PHE A 187 -1.56 0.21 -9.32
CA PHE A 187 -0.84 -0.87 -9.99
C PHE A 187 0.33 -0.37 -10.83
N LEU A 188 0.12 0.68 -11.63
CA LEU A 188 1.18 1.27 -12.45
C LEU A 188 2.29 1.87 -11.56
N ALA A 189 1.93 2.55 -10.47
CA ALA A 189 2.90 3.09 -9.51
C ALA A 189 3.70 1.98 -8.83
N TRP A 190 3.03 0.92 -8.37
CA TRP A 190 3.69 -0.25 -7.81
C TRP A 190 4.68 -0.88 -8.80
N TRP A 191 4.25 -1.11 -10.04
CA TRP A 191 5.08 -1.76 -11.05
C TRP A 191 6.33 -0.94 -11.38
N THR A 192 6.16 0.34 -11.66
CA THR A 192 7.25 1.25 -12.04
C THR A 192 8.26 1.46 -10.93
N LEU A 193 7.81 1.50 -9.67
CA LEU A 193 8.68 1.65 -8.50
C LEU A 193 9.36 0.33 -8.10
N SER A 194 8.74 -0.83 -8.40
CA SER A 194 9.23 -2.14 -7.94
C SER A 194 10.07 -2.89 -8.97
N THR A 195 9.98 -2.54 -10.25
CA THR A 195 10.59 -3.31 -11.34
C THR A 195 11.58 -2.45 -12.11
N SER A 196 12.86 -2.77 -12.07
CA SER A 196 13.87 -2.04 -12.86
C SER A 196 13.80 -2.39 -14.34
N GLY A 197 14.01 -1.39 -15.22
CA GLY A 197 14.03 -1.57 -16.67
C GLY A 197 12.70 -2.00 -17.28
N TRP A 198 11.58 -1.73 -16.59
CA TRP A 198 10.23 -2.09 -17.04
C TRP A 198 9.85 -1.48 -18.39
N ASP A 199 10.37 -0.29 -18.67
CA ASP A 199 10.17 0.52 -19.86
C ASP A 199 10.69 -0.17 -21.14
N LEU A 200 11.69 -1.06 -21.00
CA LEU A 200 12.25 -1.81 -22.12
C LEU A 200 11.34 -2.94 -22.63
N TYR A 201 10.32 -3.34 -21.85
CA TYR A 201 9.52 -4.53 -22.11
C TYR A 201 8.04 -4.25 -22.38
N ILE A 202 7.67 -2.99 -22.60
CA ILE A 202 6.32 -2.59 -22.99
C ILE A 202 6.39 -1.60 -24.17
N PRO A 203 5.30 -1.37 -24.92
CA PRO A 203 5.29 -0.41 -26.01
C PRO A 203 5.63 1.02 -25.55
N GLN A 204 6.40 1.77 -26.35
CA GLN A 204 6.82 3.14 -26.01
C GLN A 204 5.63 4.06 -25.69
N GLU A 205 4.52 3.93 -26.41
CA GLU A 205 3.29 4.71 -26.15
C GLU A 205 2.76 4.51 -24.72
N ALA A 206 2.88 3.29 -24.17
CA ALA A 206 2.51 3.00 -22.79
C ALA A 206 3.54 3.55 -21.79
N VAL A 207 4.83 3.53 -22.14
CA VAL A 207 5.89 4.15 -21.33
C VAL A 207 5.64 5.65 -21.19
N ASP A 208 5.44 6.35 -22.30
CA ASP A 208 5.21 7.79 -22.33
C ASP A 208 3.96 8.14 -21.50
N CYS A 209 2.87 7.39 -21.70
CA CYS A 209 1.64 7.58 -20.94
C CYS A 209 1.81 7.34 -19.43
N ILE A 210 2.58 6.31 -19.02
CA ILE A 210 2.82 6.00 -17.61
C ILE A 210 3.67 7.10 -16.96
N LEU A 211 4.68 7.61 -17.66
CA LEU A 211 5.53 8.71 -17.19
C LEU A 211 4.74 10.02 -17.06
N ASP A 212 3.83 10.30 -17.99
CA ASP A 212 2.96 11.49 -17.98
C ASP A 212 2.05 11.55 -16.74
N PHE A 213 1.74 10.41 -16.11
CA PHE A 213 0.98 10.39 -14.84
C PHE A 213 1.78 10.89 -13.63
N GLY A 214 3.11 11.02 -13.72
CA GLY A 214 3.95 11.55 -12.64
C GLY A 214 3.90 10.73 -11.34
N LEU A 215 3.60 9.42 -11.42
CA LEU A 215 3.22 8.59 -10.27
C LEU A 215 4.27 8.54 -9.14
N GLU A 216 5.55 8.73 -9.45
CA GLU A 216 6.63 8.72 -8.48
C GLU A 216 6.46 9.83 -7.43
N ASP A 217 6.11 11.03 -7.87
CA ASP A 217 6.06 12.26 -7.05
C ASP A 217 4.80 12.36 -6.18
N HIS A 218 3.77 11.54 -6.44
CA HIS A 218 2.54 11.58 -5.68
C HIS A 218 2.70 10.98 -4.27
N PRO A 219 2.13 11.58 -3.21
CA PRO A 219 1.95 10.90 -1.94
C PRO A 219 1.16 9.61 -2.13
N LYS A 220 1.49 8.58 -1.35
CA LYS A 220 0.89 7.26 -1.49
C LYS A 220 -0.06 6.96 -0.34
N ARG A 221 -1.11 6.20 -0.62
CA ARG A 221 -2.20 5.88 0.31
C ARG A 221 -1.70 5.18 1.58
N GLY A 222 -0.72 4.30 1.42
CA GLY A 222 -0.18 3.52 2.52
C GLY A 222 -0.98 2.26 2.87
N VAL A 223 -0.59 1.64 3.99
CA VAL A 223 -1.06 0.30 4.37
C VAL A 223 -1.03 0.06 5.87
N LEU A 224 -2.06 -0.62 6.38
CA LEU A 224 -2.07 -1.22 7.71
C LEU A 224 -1.58 -2.68 7.60
N ILE A 225 -0.61 -3.08 8.40
CA ILE A 225 0.03 -4.40 8.33
C ILE A 225 -0.17 -5.14 9.65
N ASP A 226 -0.59 -6.40 9.56
CA ASP A 226 -0.46 -7.34 10.68
C ASP A 226 0.90 -8.01 10.55
N LEU A 227 1.86 -7.59 11.39
CA LEU A 227 3.23 -8.07 11.28
C LEU A 227 3.35 -9.59 11.44
N GLU A 228 2.53 -10.25 12.26
CA GLU A 228 2.63 -11.70 12.47
C GLU A 228 2.12 -12.47 11.24
N ARG A 229 1.13 -11.91 10.52
CA ARG A 229 0.52 -12.53 9.33
C ARG A 229 1.22 -12.18 8.03
N ASP A 230 1.55 -10.90 7.83
CA ASP A 230 1.82 -10.33 6.50
C ASP A 230 3.31 -10.27 6.14
N TRP A 231 4.21 -10.35 7.13
CA TRP A 231 5.64 -10.13 6.95
C TRP A 231 6.30 -11.01 5.86
N ARG A 232 5.74 -12.21 5.60
CA ARG A 232 6.23 -13.13 4.56
C ARG A 232 5.90 -12.68 3.14
N GLN A 233 4.93 -11.79 2.99
CA GLN A 233 4.32 -11.43 1.71
C GLN A 233 4.62 -9.98 1.32
N ILE A 234 5.12 -9.16 2.25
CA ILE A 234 5.34 -7.73 2.04
C ILE A 234 6.79 -7.36 2.39
N SER A 235 7.41 -6.55 1.53
CA SER A 235 8.74 -5.99 1.82
C SER A 235 8.57 -4.63 2.47
N ILE A 236 8.65 -4.59 3.81
CA ILE A 236 8.62 -3.34 4.58
C ILE A 236 9.73 -2.37 4.14
N PRO A 237 11.00 -2.79 3.97
CA PRO A 237 12.04 -1.90 3.47
C PRO A 237 11.72 -1.29 2.10
N HIS A 238 11.10 -2.07 1.20
CA HIS A 238 10.67 -1.56 -0.11
C HIS A 238 9.62 -0.46 0.02
N LEU A 239 8.59 -0.69 0.85
CA LEU A 239 7.58 0.32 1.14
C LEU A 239 8.19 1.60 1.70
N LEU A 240 9.13 1.47 2.65
CA LEU A 240 9.75 2.62 3.29
C LEU A 240 10.64 3.42 2.33
N ARG A 241 11.37 2.73 1.45
CA ARG A 241 12.20 3.34 0.40
C ARG A 241 11.36 4.21 -0.54
N HIS A 242 10.13 3.80 -0.85
CA HIS A 242 9.25 4.56 -1.74
C HIS A 242 8.28 5.48 -0.99
N HIS A 243 8.63 5.89 0.23
CA HIS A 243 7.84 6.79 1.08
C HIS A 243 6.38 6.35 1.27
N ILE A 244 6.12 5.04 1.23
CA ILE A 244 4.77 4.50 1.45
C ILE A 244 4.45 4.58 2.95
N PRO A 245 3.35 5.25 3.35
CA PRO A 245 2.91 5.23 4.74
C PRO A 245 2.62 3.80 5.20
N LEU A 246 3.17 3.43 6.35
CA LEU A 246 3.04 2.09 6.89
C LEU A 246 2.61 2.16 8.34
N PHE A 247 1.58 1.42 8.70
CA PHE A 247 1.06 1.38 10.05
C PHE A 247 0.97 -0.06 10.53
N TYR A 248 1.33 -0.29 11.78
CA TYR A 248 1.13 -1.59 12.43
C TYR A 248 0.82 -1.42 13.90
N ARG A 249 0.10 -2.39 14.42
CA ARG A 249 -0.12 -2.50 15.85
C ARG A 249 1.07 -3.20 16.50
N TRP A 250 1.50 -2.70 17.65
CA TRP A 250 2.47 -3.35 18.52
C TRP A 250 1.77 -4.03 19.71
N THR A 251 1.90 -5.34 19.79
CA THR A 251 1.28 -6.21 20.80
C THR A 251 2.33 -6.86 21.70
N GLU A 252 1.88 -7.45 22.81
CA GLU A 252 2.76 -8.26 23.67
C GLU A 252 3.36 -9.47 22.92
N SER A 253 2.62 -10.08 21.97
CA SER A 253 3.14 -11.17 21.12
C SER A 253 4.33 -10.72 20.27
N LEU A 254 4.25 -9.52 19.70
CA LEU A 254 5.33 -8.93 18.90
C LEU A 254 6.55 -8.57 19.76
N GLN A 255 6.35 -8.13 21.01
CA GLN A 255 7.45 -7.83 21.93
C GLN A 255 8.35 -9.04 22.21
N GLY A 256 7.76 -10.24 22.29
CA GLY A 256 8.52 -11.49 22.47
C GLY A 256 9.19 -12.02 21.20
N THR A 257 8.91 -11.43 20.03
CA THR A 257 9.27 -11.98 18.73
C THR A 257 10.53 -11.30 18.18
N GLN A 258 11.66 -12.00 18.29
CA GLN A 258 13.01 -11.48 17.95
C GLN A 258 13.13 -10.92 16.52
N ARG A 259 12.43 -11.50 15.53
CA ARG A 259 12.52 -11.03 14.14
C ARG A 259 11.99 -9.61 13.94
N PHE A 260 11.13 -9.12 14.83
CA PHE A 260 10.53 -7.78 14.74
C PHE A 260 11.22 -6.74 15.63
N LEU A 261 12.38 -7.05 16.21
CA LEU A 261 13.11 -6.11 17.07
C LEU A 261 13.40 -4.78 16.36
N SER A 262 13.71 -4.80 15.06
CA SER A 262 13.97 -3.57 14.29
C SER A 262 12.74 -2.68 14.09
N LEU A 263 11.54 -3.20 14.39
CA LEU A 263 10.26 -2.50 14.40
C LEU A 263 9.76 -2.20 15.82
N SER A 264 10.57 -2.46 16.85
CA SER A 264 10.20 -2.23 18.25
C SER A 264 9.97 -0.74 18.53
N PRO A 265 8.82 -0.33 19.08
CA PRO A 265 8.56 1.05 19.48
C PRO A 265 9.60 1.59 20.45
N THR A 266 10.11 0.77 21.35
CA THR A 266 11.14 1.18 22.31
C THR A 266 12.43 1.58 21.61
N ILE A 267 12.86 0.79 20.62
CA ILE A 267 14.08 1.05 19.86
C ILE A 267 13.88 2.23 18.91
N LEU A 268 12.74 2.26 18.20
CA LEU A 268 12.40 3.35 17.27
C LEU A 268 12.29 4.71 17.99
N ARG A 269 11.68 4.77 19.18
CA ARG A 269 11.64 5.99 20.01
C ARG A 269 13.03 6.45 20.41
N ALA A 270 13.82 5.54 20.97
CA ALA A 270 15.17 5.87 21.44
C ALA A 270 16.09 6.29 20.28
N PHE A 271 15.85 5.76 19.08
CA PHE A 271 16.52 6.19 17.85
C PHE A 271 16.07 7.60 17.45
N ASP A 272 14.76 7.85 17.36
CA ASP A 272 14.23 9.16 16.92
C ASP A 272 14.60 10.30 17.88
N GLU A 273 14.60 10.04 19.20
CA GLU A 273 15.06 10.99 20.22
C GLU A 273 16.53 11.39 20.01
N ARG A 274 17.40 10.41 19.78
CA ARG A 274 18.83 10.66 19.50
C ARG A 274 19.04 11.36 18.18
N ARG A 275 18.28 10.99 17.15
CA ARG A 275 18.31 11.64 15.84
C ARG A 275 18.01 13.12 15.97
N ARG A 276 16.94 13.48 16.67
CA ARG A 276 16.56 14.89 16.92
C ARG A 276 17.59 15.65 17.75
N ALA A 277 18.31 14.96 18.63
CA ALA A 277 19.39 15.55 19.43
C ALA A 277 20.71 15.73 18.67
N THR A 278 20.88 15.08 17.51
CA THR A 278 22.13 15.08 16.74
C THR A 278 22.04 16.04 15.55
N PRO A 279 22.97 17.01 15.37
CA PRO A 279 22.86 18.05 14.35
C PRO A 279 22.76 17.56 12.89
N ASP A 280 23.37 16.43 12.56
CA ASP A 280 23.33 15.83 11.21
C ASP A 280 22.24 14.75 11.06
N GLY A 281 21.46 14.48 12.11
CA GLY A 281 20.43 13.45 12.15
C GLY A 281 20.96 12.03 12.00
N ARG A 282 22.27 11.78 12.09
CA ARG A 282 22.86 10.45 11.95
C ARG A 282 23.06 9.83 13.31
N VAL A 283 22.47 8.65 13.50
CA VAL A 283 22.64 7.85 14.71
C VAL A 283 23.27 6.52 14.31
N SER A 284 24.28 6.10 15.05
CA SER A 284 24.98 4.82 14.91
C SER A 284 24.59 3.86 16.03
N ALA A 285 24.83 2.56 15.84
CA ALA A 285 24.55 1.57 16.88
C ALA A 285 25.37 1.82 18.17
N SER A 286 26.57 2.39 18.03
CA SER A 286 27.42 2.77 19.17
C SER A 286 26.82 3.90 20.02
N ASP A 287 25.90 4.70 19.48
CA ASP A 287 25.23 5.77 20.23
C ASP A 287 24.09 5.23 21.12
N MET A 288 23.74 3.94 20.94
CA MET A 288 22.64 3.23 21.59
C MET A 288 23.13 1.97 22.32
N PRO A 289 24.12 2.07 23.24
CA PRO A 289 24.74 0.91 23.89
C PRO A 289 23.75 0.07 24.71
N GLU A 290 22.65 0.66 25.18
CA GLU A 290 21.61 -0.06 25.92
C GLU A 290 20.84 -1.09 25.07
N PHE A 291 20.92 -1.02 23.74
CA PHE A 291 20.31 -1.97 22.80
C PHE A 291 21.34 -2.86 22.09
N ALA A 292 22.58 -2.93 22.60
CA ALA A 292 23.65 -3.67 21.93
C ALA A 292 23.30 -5.16 21.73
N SER A 293 22.66 -5.81 22.72
CA SER A 293 22.20 -7.20 22.61
C SER A 293 21.14 -7.40 21.53
N GLU A 294 20.20 -6.46 21.43
CA GLU A 294 19.12 -6.46 20.46
C GLU A 294 19.68 -6.26 19.06
N PHE A 295 20.65 -5.36 18.88
CA PHE A 295 21.34 -5.18 17.60
C PHE A 295 22.10 -6.43 17.15
N GLU A 296 22.77 -7.15 18.06
CA GLU A 296 23.36 -8.45 17.72
C GLU A 296 22.29 -9.46 17.29
N THR A 297 21.12 -9.46 17.94
CA THR A 297 20.00 -10.34 17.56
C THR A 297 19.41 -9.95 16.21
N MET A 298 19.29 -8.65 15.89
CA MET A 298 18.77 -8.20 14.60
C MET A 298 19.63 -8.64 13.41
N LYS A 299 20.96 -8.79 13.61
CA LYS A 299 21.87 -9.29 12.56
C LYS A 299 21.52 -10.69 12.09
N ASP A 300 20.85 -11.48 12.92
CA ASP A 300 20.38 -12.82 12.56
C ASP A 300 19.21 -12.79 11.57
N TYR A 301 18.64 -11.63 11.25
CA TYR A 301 17.50 -11.50 10.34
C TYR A 301 17.84 -10.64 9.11
N ASN A 302 17.25 -10.99 7.96
CA ASN A 302 17.36 -10.19 6.74
C ASN A 302 16.25 -9.11 6.68
N GLU A 303 16.23 -8.35 5.60
CA GLU A 303 15.28 -7.26 5.37
C GLU A 303 13.81 -7.74 5.23
N PHE A 304 13.62 -9.04 5.02
CA PHE A 304 12.31 -9.72 5.00
C PHE A 304 11.99 -10.39 6.34
N PHE A 305 12.69 -10.06 7.42
CA PHE A 305 12.53 -10.66 8.76
C PHE A 305 12.70 -12.19 8.80
N GLN A 306 13.35 -12.76 7.79
CA GLN A 306 13.72 -14.16 7.75
C GLN A 306 15.07 -14.35 8.42
N ARG A 307 15.23 -15.44 9.16
CA ARG A 307 16.52 -15.76 9.78
C ARG A 307 17.58 -15.99 8.69
N ARG A 308 18.67 -15.25 8.74
CA ARG A 308 19.86 -15.46 7.90
C ARG A 308 20.44 -16.82 8.22
N VAL A 309 20.57 -17.66 7.20
CA VAL A 309 21.25 -18.95 7.35
C VAL A 309 22.66 -18.80 6.82
N PHE A 310 23.64 -18.84 7.71
CA PHE A 310 25.05 -18.71 7.36
C PHE A 310 25.68 -20.05 6.90
N HIS A 311 24.93 -21.16 6.89
CA HIS A 311 25.46 -22.50 6.62
C HIS A 311 24.48 -23.41 5.86
N ASN A 312 24.62 -23.56 4.52
CA ASN A 312 24.08 -24.62 3.63
C ASN A 312 22.79 -25.37 4.05
N LYS A 313 21.89 -24.69 4.75
CA LYS A 313 20.65 -25.22 5.30
C LYS A 313 19.55 -24.31 4.80
N PRO A 314 18.40 -24.87 4.39
CA PRO A 314 17.25 -24.04 4.06
C PRO A 314 16.89 -23.15 5.25
N SER A 315 16.40 -21.94 4.97
CA SER A 315 15.85 -21.09 6.02
C SER A 315 14.78 -21.85 6.81
N PRO A 316 14.85 -21.88 8.16
CA PRO A 316 13.84 -22.57 8.96
C PRO A 316 12.46 -21.91 8.82
N ASP A 317 12.42 -20.67 8.30
CA ASP A 317 11.19 -19.91 8.08
C ASP A 317 10.49 -20.26 6.76
N LEU A 318 11.12 -21.06 5.89
CA LEU A 318 10.53 -21.54 4.64
C LEU A 318 9.78 -22.85 4.90
N GLU A 319 8.47 -22.83 4.71
CA GLU A 319 7.66 -24.05 4.72
C GLU A 319 7.76 -24.75 3.36
N PHE A 320 8.54 -25.82 3.31
CA PHE A 320 8.59 -26.68 2.12
C PHE A 320 7.44 -27.69 2.17
N ARG A 321 6.48 -27.56 1.24
CA ARG A 321 5.50 -28.64 1.03
C ARG A 321 6.21 -29.83 0.38
N LYS A 322 5.81 -31.05 0.77
CA LYS A 322 6.46 -32.30 0.32
C LYS A 322 6.35 -32.57 -1.18
N ASP A 323 5.45 -31.88 -1.86
CA ASP A 323 5.14 -31.98 -3.28
C ASP A 323 5.80 -30.88 -4.13
N TRP A 324 6.62 -30.01 -3.54
CA TRP A 324 7.29 -28.92 -4.25
C TRP A 324 8.70 -29.34 -4.67
N ASP A 325 8.96 -29.33 -5.97
CA ASP A 325 10.31 -29.27 -6.51
C ASP A 325 10.85 -27.84 -6.33
N TYR A 326 11.93 -27.68 -5.57
CA TYR A 326 12.58 -26.38 -5.39
C TYR A 326 13.94 -26.34 -6.06
N ALA A 327 14.23 -25.21 -6.70
CA ALA A 327 15.56 -24.85 -7.16
C ALA A 327 16.15 -23.83 -6.19
N VAL A 328 17.34 -24.12 -5.66
CA VAL A 328 18.13 -23.10 -4.95
C VAL A 328 18.80 -22.27 -6.02
N VAL A 329 18.32 -21.05 -6.23
CA VAL A 329 19.00 -20.06 -7.08
C VAL A 329 20.00 -19.33 -6.19
N ASP A 330 21.26 -19.75 -6.27
CA ASP A 330 22.38 -19.03 -5.66
C ASP A 330 22.77 -17.87 -6.58
N PHE A 331 22.73 -16.64 -6.07
CA PHE A 331 23.23 -15.44 -6.77
C PHE A 331 24.75 -15.24 -6.58
N GLN A 332 25.52 -16.32 -6.40
CA GLN A 332 26.98 -16.26 -6.46
C GLN A 332 27.48 -16.04 -7.90
N GLY A 333 27.70 -14.75 -8.22
CA GLY A 333 28.45 -14.27 -9.40
C GLY A 333 27.60 -13.31 -10.24
N HIS A 334 27.96 -12.04 -10.46
CA HIS A 334 29.29 -11.52 -10.75
C HIS A 334 29.59 -10.19 -10.03
N LEU A 335 30.83 -10.07 -9.54
CA LEU A 335 31.50 -8.81 -9.23
C LEU A 335 31.69 -7.97 -10.48
#